data_AF-A0A9W5F0W3-F1
#
_entry.id   AF-A0A9W5F0W3-F1
#
_cell.length_a   1.000
_cell.length_b   1.000
_cell.length_c   1.000
_cell.angle_alpha   90.00
_cell.angle_beta   90.00
_cell.angle_gamma   90.00
#
_symmetry.space_group_name_H-M   'P 1'
#
loop_
_entity.id
_entity.type
_entity.pdbx_description
1 polymer ?
#
loop_
_entity_poly.entity_id
_entity_poly.type
_entity_poly.pdbx_seq_one_letter_code
_entity_poly.pdbx_strand_id
1 'polypeptide(L)'
;MPVQAFIVLDATERAAAMLLNYADAGVNPRKIDNPLSNLLGFGTLLNMYVVPARLLNDEPYERWYEMFSDNAIHILDTDMLFLPPPPEEE
;
A
#
# COMPACT_ATOMS: atom_id res chain seq x y z
N MET A 1 2.13 2.32 15.44
CA MET A 1 1.81 0.89 15.66
C MET A 1 2.41 0.14 14.49
N PRO A 2 3.13 -0.97 14.72
CA PRO A 2 3.79 -1.71 13.64
C PRO A 2 2.79 -2.49 12.78
N VAL A 3 1.52 -2.60 13.16
CA VAL A 3 0.53 -3.37 12.40
C VAL A 3 -0.55 -2.45 11.85
N GLN A 4 -0.84 -2.56 10.55
CA GLN A 4 -1.88 -1.78 9.87
C GLN A 4 -2.56 -2.60 8.77
N ALA A 5 -3.83 -2.29 8.49
CA ALA A 5 -4.58 -2.87 7.38
C ALA A 5 -4.20 -2.21 6.05
N PHE A 6 -3.80 -3.02 5.07
CA PHE A 6 -3.39 -2.61 3.74
C PHE A 6 -4.16 -3.35 2.65
N ILE A 7 -4.34 -2.66 1.53
CA ILE A 7 -4.68 -3.26 0.25
C ILE A 7 -3.36 -3.46 -0.50
N VAL A 8 -3.10 -4.67 -0.98
CA VAL A 8 -1.92 -5.00 -1.77
C VAL A 8 -2.27 -4.88 -3.25
N LEU A 9 -1.39 -4.21 -4.00
CA LEU A 9 -1.56 -3.87 -5.40
C LEU A 9 -0.37 -4.37 -6.22
N ASP A 10 -0.62 -4.80 -7.44
CA ASP A 10 0.42 -5.02 -8.43
C ASP A 10 0.83 -3.70 -9.14
N ALA A 11 1.77 -3.80 -10.09
CA ALA A 11 2.25 -2.64 -10.83
C ALA A 11 1.19 -2.00 -11.75
N THR A 12 0.27 -2.82 -12.27
CA THR A 12 -0.83 -2.39 -13.16
C THR A 12 -1.89 -1.64 -12.37
N GLU A 13 -2.31 -2.20 -11.23
CA GLU A 13 -3.26 -1.60 -10.30
C GLU A 13 -2.71 -0.29 -9.73
N ARG A 14 -1.43 -0.26 -9.35
CA ARG A 14 -0.76 1.00 -8.98
C ARG A 14 -0.88 2.04 -10.07
N ALA A 15 -0.55 1.68 -11.33
CA ALA A 15 -0.59 2.63 -12.42
C ALA A 15 -2.00 3.18 -12.64
N ALA A 16 -3.01 2.29 -12.62
CA ALA A 16 -4.41 2.67 -12.73
C ALA A 16 -4.84 3.61 -11.58
N ALA A 17 -4.47 3.27 -10.34
CA ALA A 17 -4.78 4.07 -9.16
C ALA A 17 -4.15 5.47 -9.23
N MET A 18 -2.90 5.56 -9.70
CA MET A 18 -2.21 6.85 -9.86
C MET A 18 -2.79 7.72 -10.97
N LEU A 19 -3.40 7.15 -12.02
CA LEU A 19 -4.05 7.92 -13.09
C LEU A 19 -5.29 8.68 -12.61
N LEU A 20 -5.90 8.23 -11.51
CA LEU A 20 -7.07 8.87 -10.92
C LEU A 20 -6.72 10.06 -10.01
N ASN A 21 -5.42 10.26 -9.70
CA ASN A 21 -4.93 11.35 -8.85
C ASN A 21 -5.23 12.72 -9.47
N TYR A 22 -5.58 13.69 -8.62
CA TYR A 22 -5.85 15.07 -9.01
C TYR A 22 -5.36 16.04 -7.94
N ALA A 23 -5.56 17.35 -8.15
CA ALA A 23 -4.91 18.41 -7.37
C ALA A 23 -5.10 18.28 -5.85
N ASP A 24 -6.28 17.87 -5.39
CA ASP A 24 -6.65 17.92 -3.97
C ASP A 24 -6.76 16.53 -3.31
N ALA A 25 -6.69 15.44 -4.09
CA ALA A 25 -6.64 14.08 -3.55
C ALA A 25 -5.88 13.13 -4.48
N GLY A 26 -5.13 12.23 -3.87
CA GLY A 26 -4.44 11.19 -4.60
C GLY A 26 -3.95 10.08 -3.68
N VAL A 27 -3.85 8.89 -4.25
CA VAL A 27 -3.22 7.75 -3.61
C VAL A 27 -1.76 7.69 -4.04
N ASN A 28 -0.88 7.34 -3.10
CA ASN A 28 0.53 7.08 -3.37
C ASN A 28 0.90 5.70 -2.84
N PRO A 29 0.62 4.62 -3.60
CA PRO A 29 0.96 3.27 -3.20
C PRO A 29 2.46 3.14 -2.90
N ARG A 30 2.80 2.70 -1.68
CA ARG A 30 4.19 2.52 -1.27
C ARG A 30 4.66 1.14 -1.69
N LYS A 31 5.83 1.07 -2.33
CA LYS A 31 6.44 -0.20 -2.72
C LYS A 31 6.91 -0.96 -1.48
N ILE A 32 6.65 -2.26 -1.44
CA ILE A 32 7.22 -3.18 -0.46
C ILE A 32 8.65 -3.50 -0.90
N ASP A 33 9.61 -3.14 -0.07
CA ASP A 33 11.05 -3.24 -0.37
C ASP A 33 11.83 -4.11 0.62
N ASN A 34 11.21 -4.53 1.73
CA ASN A 34 11.83 -5.45 2.68
C ASN A 34 11.61 -6.92 2.26
N PRO A 35 12.68 -7.71 2.01
CA PRO A 35 12.57 -9.13 1.66
C PRO A 35 11.87 -10.00 2.71
N LEU A 36 11.85 -9.57 3.98
CA LEU A 36 11.18 -10.27 5.07
C LEU A 36 9.65 -10.26 4.91
N SER A 37 9.09 -9.37 4.09
CA SER A 37 7.66 -9.32 3.80
C SER A 37 7.07 -10.65 3.33
N ASN A 38 7.82 -11.45 2.56
CA ASN A 38 7.37 -12.76 2.08
C ASN A 38 7.16 -13.78 3.21
N LEU A 39 7.71 -13.55 4.41
CA LEU A 39 7.54 -14.41 5.57
C LEU A 39 6.21 -14.19 6.31
N LEU A 40 5.43 -13.18 5.90
CA LEU A 40 4.13 -12.86 6.51
C LEU A 40 3.01 -13.86 6.16
N GLY A 41 3.26 -14.81 5.25
CA GLY A 41 2.30 -15.87 4.91
C GLY A 41 1.26 -15.51 3.85
N PHE A 42 1.38 -14.34 3.20
CA PHE A 42 0.47 -13.86 2.16
C PHE A 42 1.01 -14.07 0.72
N GLY A 43 1.98 -14.96 0.55
CA GLY A 43 2.62 -15.21 -0.75
C GLY A 43 3.76 -14.23 -1.04
N THR A 44 3.97 -13.91 -2.32
CA THR A 44 5.05 -13.02 -2.78
C THR A 44 4.61 -11.56 -2.67
N LEU A 45 5.07 -10.88 -1.61
CA LEU A 45 4.79 -9.47 -1.34
C LEU A 45 5.92 -8.53 -1.82
N LEU A 46 7.16 -9.01 -1.89
CA LEU A 46 8.29 -8.21 -2.35
C LEU A 46 8.04 -7.65 -3.78
N ASN A 47 8.30 -6.35 -3.96
CA ASN A 47 8.01 -5.57 -5.18
C ASN A 47 6.53 -5.29 -5.49
N MET A 48 5.59 -5.76 -4.68
CA MET A 48 4.21 -5.27 -4.73
C MET A 48 4.10 -3.88 -4.10
N TYR A 49 2.93 -3.28 -4.20
CA TYR A 49 2.63 -1.98 -3.62
C TYR A 49 1.51 -2.09 -2.60
N VAL A 50 1.46 -1.17 -1.65
CA VAL A 50 0.40 -1.11 -0.64
C VAL A 50 -0.17 0.27 -0.49
N VAL A 51 -1.48 0.32 -0.25
CA VAL A 51 -2.21 1.51 0.21
C VAL A 51 -2.96 1.18 1.49
N PRO A 52 -3.08 2.13 2.43
CA PRO A 52 -3.76 1.87 3.70
C PRO A 52 -5.25 1.67 3.46
N ALA A 53 -5.82 0.57 3.96
CA ALA A 53 -7.24 0.24 3.77
C ALA A 53 -8.20 1.30 4.35
N ARG A 54 -7.71 2.15 5.27
CA ARG A 54 -8.47 3.29 5.81
C ARG A 54 -9.03 4.21 4.73
N LEU A 55 -8.38 4.28 3.56
CA LEU A 55 -8.82 5.12 2.45
C LEU A 55 -10.27 4.82 2.05
N LEU A 56 -10.73 3.57 2.22
CA LEU A 56 -12.10 3.15 1.90
C LEU A 56 -13.18 3.77 2.81
N ASN A 57 -12.77 4.48 3.87
CA ASN A 57 -13.66 5.19 4.78
C ASN A 57 -13.55 6.71 4.66
N ASP A 58 -12.62 7.22 3.83
CA ASP A 58 -12.28 8.63 3.74
C ASP A 58 -12.90 9.23 2.46
N GLU A 59 -13.90 10.12 2.60
CA GLU A 59 -14.63 10.78 1.49
C GLU A 59 -13.75 11.30 0.34
N PRO A 60 -12.56 11.91 0.57
CA PRO A 60 -11.69 12.36 -0.52
C PRO A 60 -11.21 11.26 -1.48
N TYR A 61 -11.31 9.99 -1.07
CA TYR A 61 -10.87 8.81 -1.82
C TYR A 61 -12.00 7.98 -2.41
N GLU A 62 -13.25 8.47 -2.38
CA GLU A 62 -14.43 7.74 -2.89
C GLU A 62 -14.25 7.23 -4.33
N ARG A 63 -13.55 7.99 -5.17
CA ARG A 63 -13.25 7.61 -6.57
C ARG A 63 -12.50 6.29 -6.70
N TRP A 64 -11.73 5.89 -5.69
CA TRP A 64 -10.97 4.64 -5.69
C TRP A 64 -11.72 3.48 -5.02
N TYR A 65 -12.92 3.70 -4.47
CA TYR A 65 -13.64 2.67 -3.72
C TYR A 65 -14.00 1.48 -4.60
N GLU A 66 -14.55 1.71 -5.79
CA GLU A 66 -14.87 0.65 -6.75
C GLU A 66 -13.62 -0.09 -7.22
N MET A 67 -12.50 0.62 -7.39
CA MET A 67 -11.22 -0.01 -7.78
C MET A 67 -10.69 -0.95 -6.70
N PHE A 68 -10.86 -0.60 -5.42
CA PHE A 68 -10.27 -1.33 -4.30
C PHE A 68 -11.25 -2.23 -3.54
N SER A 69 -12.54 -2.20 -3.85
CA SER A 69 -13.57 -2.98 -3.13
C SER A 69 -13.41 -4.48 -3.29
N ASP A 70 -12.83 -4.90 -4.42
CA ASP A 70 -12.61 -6.31 -4.75
C ASP A 70 -11.24 -6.82 -4.27
N ASN A 71 -10.33 -5.92 -3.86
CA ASN A 71 -9.02 -6.30 -3.36
C ASN A 71 -9.11 -6.83 -1.92
N ALA A 72 -8.34 -7.87 -1.62
CA ALA A 72 -8.22 -8.37 -0.26
C ALA A 72 -7.52 -7.35 0.65
N ILE A 73 -8.07 -7.17 1.85
CA ILE A 73 -7.45 -6.36 2.91
C ILE A 73 -6.64 -7.28 3.81
N HIS A 74 -5.37 -6.97 3.98
CA HIS A 74 -4.44 -7.73 4.81
C HIS A 74 -3.99 -6.90 6.01
N ILE A 75 -3.96 -7.51 7.19
CA ILE A 75 -3.34 -6.93 8.38
C ILE A 75 -1.85 -7.28 8.33
N LEU A 76 -0.99 -6.30 8.06
CA LEU A 76 0.44 -6.51 7.83
C LEU A 76 1.28 -5.74 8.85
N ASP A 77 2.43 -6.32 9.20
CA ASP A 77 3.45 -5.67 10.00
C ASP A 77 4.31 -4.74 9.12
N THR A 78 4.17 -3.42 9.30
CA THR A 78 4.89 -2.37 8.57
C THR A 78 6.40 -2.46 8.73
N ASP A 79 6.90 -2.97 9.85
CA ASP A 79 8.35 -3.13 10.08
C ASP A 79 8.92 -4.26 9.21
N MET A 80 8.07 -5.20 8.79
CA MET A 80 8.41 -6.27 7.85
C MET A 80 8.15 -5.89 6.39
N LEU A 81 7.41 -4.80 6.11
CA LEU A 81 7.12 -4.33 4.75
C LEU A 81 8.20 -3.40 4.19
N PHE A 82 8.75 -2.54 5.06
CA PHE A 82 9.63 -1.47 4.63
C PHE A 82 10.99 -1.55 5.30
N LEU A 83 12.05 -1.31 4.53
CA LEU A 83 13.36 -1.10 5.10
C LEU A 83 13.37 0.20 5.93
N PRO A 84 14.11 0.24 7.05
CA PRO A 84 14.32 1.48 7.77
C PRO A 84 14.98 2.51 6.84
N PRO A 85 14.66 3.81 6.99
CA PRO A 85 15.36 4.85 6.24
C PRO A 85 16.87 4.74 6.51
N PRO A 86 17.73 5.03 5.52
CA PRO A 86 19.17 5.10 5.77
C PRO A 86 19.43 6.15 6.86
N PRO A 87 20.48 5.96 7.69
CA PRO A 87 20.88 6.98 8.65
C PRO A 87 21.14 8.29 7.90
N GLU A 88 20.58 9.39 8.38
CA GLU A 88 20.84 10.72 7.82
C GLU A 88 22.33 11.00 7.96
N GLU A 89 23.01 11.25 6.83
CA GLU A 89 24.38 11.78 6.84
C GLU A 89 24.27 13.25 7.28
N GLU A 90 24.73 13.56 8.51
CA GLU A 90 24.81 14.93 9.07
C GLU A 90 25.72 15.87 8.27
#